data_AF-A0A936I7Z9-F1
#
_entry.id   AF-A0A936I7Z9-F1
#
_cell.length_a   1.000
_cell.length_b   1.000
_cell.length_c   1.000
_cell.angle_alpha   90.00
_cell.angle_beta   90.00
_cell.angle_gamma   90.00
#
_symmetry.space_group_name_H-M   'P 1'
#
loop_
_entity.id
_entity.type
_entity.pdbx_description
1 polymer ?
#
loop_
_entity_poly.entity_id
_entity_poly.type
_entity_poly.pdbx_seq_one_letter_code
_entity_poly.pdbx_strand_id
1 'polypeptide(L)'
;MSPVAIVRYKINETWATALRGEYYRDIDRIIVSSSSKGFTVSGISINLDYAPLENILCRVEGRWLHGVHQIFNEPENQDRNNFSMTASFALKMR
;
A
#
# COMPACT_ATOMS: atom_id res chain seq x y z
N MET A 1 0.73 -12.34 -12.58
CA MET A 1 1.10 -12.68 -11.18
C MET A 1 1.84 -11.50 -10.57
N SER A 2 1.50 -11.10 -9.34
CA SER A 2 2.14 -9.99 -8.66
C SER A 2 3.00 -10.49 -7.50
N PRO A 3 4.34 -10.52 -7.61
CA PRO A 3 5.19 -10.77 -6.45
C PRO A 3 4.95 -9.68 -5.40
N VAL A 4 4.72 -10.12 -4.17
CA VAL A 4 4.59 -9.28 -2.99
C VAL A 4 5.61 -9.74 -1.98
N ALA A 5 6.41 -8.81 -1.47
CA ALA A 5 7.33 -9.04 -0.37
C ALA A 5 6.87 -8.20 0.84
N ILE A 6 6.73 -8.85 1.99
CA ILE A 6 6.33 -8.18 3.23
C ILE A 6 7.39 -8.47 4.28
N VAL A 7 7.97 -7.42 4.83
CA VAL A 7 8.89 -7.47 5.96
C VAL A 7 8.19 -6.83 7.15
N ARG A 8 8.09 -7.56 8.25
CA ARG A 8 7.52 -7.05 9.50
C ARG A 8 8.59 -7.06 10.58
N TYR A 9 8.70 -5.95 11.30
CA TYR A 9 9.61 -5.79 12.42
C TYR A 9 8.86 -5.31 13.66
N LYS A 10 9.04 -6.01 14.78
CA LYS A 10 8.50 -5.61 16.08
C LYS A 10 9.62 -4.90 16.84
N ILE A 11 9.48 -3.59 17.05
CA ILE A 11 10.49 -2.77 17.71
C ILE A 11 10.50 -3.10 19.20
N ASN A 12 9.32 -3.17 19.81
CA ASN A 12 9.11 -3.57 21.20
C ASN A 12 7.65 -4.07 21.37
N GLU A 13 7.19 -4.27 22.60
CA GLU A 13 5.83 -4.75 22.86
C GLU A 13 4.73 -3.80 22.38
N THR A 14 5.02 -2.50 22.28
CA THR A 14 4.04 -1.46 21.95
C THR A 14 4.17 -0.92 20.53
N TRP A 15 5.30 -1.14 19.86
CA TRP A 15 5.57 -0.63 18.51
C TRP A 15 5.92 -1.77 17.55
N ALA A 16 5.21 -1.80 16.43
CA ALA A 16 5.54 -2.65 15.30
C ALA A 16 5.48 -1.85 14.01
N THR A 17 6.23 -2.29 13.00
CA THR A 17 6.16 -1.73 11.66
C THR A 17 6.24 -2.84 10.64
N ALA A 18 5.63 -2.65 9.49
CA ALA A 18 5.84 -3.51 8.35
C ALA A 18 6.02 -2.69 7.07
N LEU A 19 6.95 -3.15 6.25
CA LEU A 19 7.17 -2.67 4.90
C LEU A 19 6.64 -3.73 3.94
N ARG A 20 5.84 -3.32 2.97
CA ARG A 20 5.34 -4.16 1.90
C ARG A 20 5.75 -3.55 0.56
N GLY A 21 6.49 -4.32 -0.22
CA GLY A 21 6.75 -4.03 -1.63
C GLY A 21 5.85 -4.92 -2.48
N GLU A 22 5.09 -4.33 -3.38
CA GLU A 22 4.24 -5.05 -4.32
C GLU A 22 4.60 -4.66 -5.74
N TYR A 23 4.71 -5.65 -6.61
CA TYR A 23 4.98 -5.41 -8.02
C TYR A 23 3.92 -6.13 -8.83
N TYR A 24 2.96 -5.37 -9.36
CA TYR A 24 1.92 -5.87 -10.23
C TYR A 24 2.39 -5.78 -11.68
N ARG A 25 2.50 -6.94 -12.31
CA ARG A 25 2.70 -7.06 -13.75
C ARG A 25 1.52 -7.83 -14.32
N ASP A 26 0.62 -7.11 -14.96
CA ASP A 26 -0.52 -7.64 -15.70
C ASP A 26 -0.37 -7.29 -17.18
N ILE A 27 0.40 -8.13 -17.87
CA ILE A 27 0.66 -8.03 -19.31
C ILE A 27 -0.60 -8.43 -20.11
N ASP A 28 -1.38 -9.39 -19.58
CA ASP A 28 -2.51 -10.02 -20.28
C ASP A 28 -3.86 -9.33 -20.01
N ARG A 29 -3.89 -8.24 -19.21
CA ARG A 29 -5.07 -7.38 -18.94
C ARG A 29 -6.23 -8.12 -18.26
N ILE A 30 -5.93 -9.13 -17.45
CA ILE A 30 -6.97 -9.99 -16.86
C ILE A 30 -7.65 -9.30 -15.67
N ILE A 31 -6.94 -8.45 -14.94
CA ILE A 31 -7.43 -7.84 -13.69
C ILE A 31 -7.73 -6.34 -13.87
N VAL A 32 -6.98 -5.62 -14.71
CA VAL A 32 -7.21 -4.18 -14.98
C VAL A 32 -7.25 -3.91 -16.48
N SER A 33 -8.41 -3.45 -16.98
CA SER A 33 -8.58 -3.05 -18.39
C SER A 33 -7.91 -1.70 -18.66
N SER A 34 -6.61 -1.68 -18.92
CA SER A 34 -5.89 -0.47 -19.34
C SER A 34 -5.85 -0.31 -20.86
N SER A 35 -5.92 0.95 -21.32
CA SER A 35 -5.94 1.35 -22.71
C SER A 35 -4.60 1.06 -23.41
N SER A 36 -4.61 0.06 -24.29
CA SER A 36 -3.62 -0.25 -25.34
C SER A 36 -2.23 -0.79 -24.94
N LYS A 37 -1.69 -0.57 -23.73
CA LYS A 37 -0.37 -1.11 -23.31
C LYS A 37 -0.48 -1.68 -21.89
N GLY A 38 0.02 -2.90 -21.67
CA GLY A 38 -0.17 -3.70 -20.44
C GLY A 38 0.05 -2.95 -19.12
N PHE A 39 -0.63 -3.40 -18.06
CA PHE A 39 -0.69 -2.73 -16.77
C PHE A 39 0.49 -3.18 -15.89
N THR A 40 1.44 -2.27 -15.64
CA THR A 40 2.56 -2.53 -14.72
C THR A 40 2.62 -1.44 -13.65
N VAL A 41 2.37 -1.82 -12.40
CA VAL A 41 2.41 -0.94 -11.22
C VAL A 41 3.35 -1.51 -10.19
N SER A 42 4.28 -0.70 -9.72
CA SER A 42 5.05 -0.97 -8.50
C SER A 42 4.45 -0.18 -7.35
N GLY A 43 4.21 -0.83 -6.23
CA GLY A 43 3.73 -0.23 -4.99
C GLY A 43 4.68 -0.48 -3.84
N ILE A 44 4.80 0.51 -2.96
CA ILE A 44 5.41 0.36 -1.66
C ILE A 44 4.43 0.88 -0.61
N SER A 45 4.24 0.13 0.46
CA SER A 45 3.46 0.58 1.61
C SER A 45 4.21 0.30 2.90
N ILE A 46 4.14 1.24 3.82
CA ILE A 46 4.66 1.12 5.17
C ILE A 46 3.52 1.28 6.16
N ASN A 47 3.47 0.42 7.17
CA ASN A 47 2.61 0.63 8.32
C ASN A 47 3.41 0.79 9.60
N LEU A 48 2.89 1.62 10.49
CA LEU A 48 3.40 1.87 11.83
C LEU A 48 2.24 1.63 12.80
N ASP A 49 2.44 0.63 13.66
CA ASP A 49 1.47 0.18 14.66
C ASP A 49 1.95 0.60 16.05
N TYR A 50 1.08 1.27 16.77
CA TYR A 50 1.26 1.66 18.16
C TYR A 50 0.15 1.08 19.03
N ALA A 51 0.53 0.17 19.92
CA ALA A 51 -0.34 -0.51 20.87
C ALA A 51 0.17 -0.31 22.30
N PRO A 52 -0.10 0.84 22.95
CA PRO A 52 0.35 1.10 24.32
C PRO A 52 -0.31 0.18 25.36
N LEU A 53 -1.50 -0.33 25.03
CA LEU A 53 -2.31 -1.20 25.88
C LEU A 53 -2.92 -2.29 24.99
N GLU A 54 -3.20 -3.47 25.54
CA GLU A 54 -3.75 -4.59 24.76
C GLU A 54 -5.12 -4.30 24.11
N ASN A 55 -5.83 -3.29 24.61
CA ASN A 55 -7.15 -2.87 24.14
C ASN A 55 -7.10 -1.69 23.15
N ILE A 56 -5.94 -1.07 22.89
CA ILE A 56 -5.80 0.08 22.00
C ILE A 56 -4.74 -0.22 20.94
N LEU A 57 -5.10 -0.08 19.67
CA LEU A 57 -4.18 -0.15 18.55
C LEU A 57 -4.38 1.06 17.63
N CYS A 58 -3.35 1.86 17.44
CA CYS A 58 -3.30 2.91 16.44
C CYS A 58 -2.41 2.46 15.28
N ARG A 59 -2.86 2.64 14.04
CA ARG A 59 -2.08 2.33 12.84
C ARG A 59 -2.05 3.53 11.92
N VAL A 60 -0.85 3.85 11.46
CA VAL A 60 -0.64 4.76 10.33
C VAL A 60 -0.09 3.95 9.16
N GLU A 61 -0.73 4.01 8.02
CA GLU A 61 -0.28 3.40 6.77
C GLU A 61 0.02 4.49 5.74
N GLY A 62 1.23 4.47 5.18
CA GLY A 62 1.59 5.24 4.00
C GLY A 62 1.72 4.28 2.83
N ARG A 63 1.02 4.55 1.73
CA ARG A 63 1.09 3.77 0.50
C ARG A 63 1.45 4.69 -0.66
N TRP A 64 2.40 4.23 -1.46
CA TRP A 64 2.82 4.89 -2.68
C TRP A 64 2.79 3.88 -3.82
N LEU A 65 1.98 4.16 -4.83
CA LEU A 65 1.89 3.42 -6.07
C LEU A 65 2.53 4.25 -7.19
N HIS A 66 3.44 3.64 -7.93
CA HIS A 66 4.08 4.19 -9.12
C HIS A 66 3.75 3.32 -10.33
N GLY A 67 3.10 3.92 -11.34
CA GLY A 67 2.83 3.26 -12.61
C GLY A 67 4.01 3.40 -13.58
N VAL A 68 4.51 2.29 -14.12
CA VAL A 68 5.60 2.30 -15.15
C VAL A 68 5.09 2.87 -16.47
N HIS A 69 3.80 2.72 -16.76
CA HIS A 69 3.11 3.34 -17.89
C HIS A 69 2.01 4.29 -17.40
N GLN A 70 1.49 5.13 -18.29
CA GLN A 70 0.41 6.08 -17.99
C GLN A 70 -0.90 5.31 -17.76
N ILE A 71 -1.20 4.99 -16.51
CA ILE A 71 -2.37 4.18 -16.14
C ILE A 71 -3.32 4.86 -15.15
N PHE A 72 -2.95 6.00 -14.60
CA PHE A 72 -3.85 6.83 -13.80
C PHE A 72 -4.45 7.91 -14.71
N ASN A 73 -5.71 7.72 -15.10
CA ASN A 73 -6.49 8.71 -15.84
C ASN A 73 -7.17 9.64 -14.82
N GLU A 74 -6.49 10.70 -14.41
CA GLU A 74 -7.18 11.90 -13.93
C GLU A 74 -7.36 12.87 -15.12
N PRO A 75 -8.56 13.44 -15.32
CA PRO A 75 -8.91 14.18 -16.53
C PRO A 75 -8.13 15.48 -16.75
N GLU A 76 -7.34 15.95 -15.78
CA GLU A 76 -6.62 17.23 -15.87
C GLU A 76 -5.14 17.19 -15.43
N ASN A 77 -4.66 16.09 -14.82
CA ASN A 77 -3.25 15.94 -14.47
C ASN A 77 -2.81 14.48 -14.55
N GLN A 78 -1.94 14.17 -15.51
CA GLN A 78 -1.38 12.83 -15.70
C GLN A 78 -0.28 12.54 -14.69
N ASP A 79 -0.64 12.26 -13.43
CA ASP A 79 0.35 11.88 -12.43
C ASP A 79 0.60 10.37 -12.41
N ARG A 80 1.88 9.99 -12.58
CA ARG A 80 2.35 8.59 -12.52
C ARG A 80 2.45 8.05 -11.10
N ASN A 81 2.20 8.90 -10.11
CA ASN A 81 2.37 8.67 -8.69
C ASN A 81 1.03 8.82 -7.98
N ASN A 82 0.59 7.77 -7.29
CA ASN A 82 -0.52 7.86 -6.36
C ASN A 82 0.01 7.64 -4.94
N PHE A 83 -0.05 8.70 -4.14
CA PHE A 83 0.37 8.67 -2.75
C PHE A 83 -0.85 8.82 -1.84
N SER A 84 -1.02 7.86 -0.94
CA SER A 84 -2.11 7.89 0.04
C SER A 84 -1.58 7.63 1.45
N MET A 85 -1.99 8.43 2.41
CA MET A 85 -1.77 8.19 3.84
C MET A 85 -3.11 7.91 4.53
N THR A 86 -3.11 6.98 5.46
CA THR A 86 -4.29 6.63 6.25
C THR A 86 -3.89 6.43 7.70
N ALA A 87 -4.64 7.06 8.61
CA ALA A 87 -4.53 6.81 10.03
C ALA A 87 -5.81 6.12 10.52
N SER A 88 -5.66 5.16 11.40
CA SER A 88 -6.76 4.38 11.98
C SER A 88 -6.46 4.07 13.44
N PHE A 89 -7.51 3.89 14.22
CA PHE A 89 -7.41 3.42 15.60
C PHE A 89 -8.47 2.35 15.85
N ALA A 90 -8.15 1.40 16.71
CA ALA A 90 -9.03 0.33 17.13
C ALA A 90 -9.04 0.26 18.66
N LEU A 91 -10.24 0.16 19.22
CA LEU A 91 -10.49 -0.01 20.64
C LEU A 91 -11.24 -1.32 20.85
N LYS A 92 -10.70 -2.21 21.67
CA LYS A 92 -11.40 -3.42 22.11
C LYS A 92 -12.23 -3.08 23.35
N MET A 93 -13.55 -3.05 23.19
CA MET A 93 -14.49 -2.99 24.31
C MET A 93 -14.84 -4.41 24.75
N ARG A 94 -14.79 -4.65 26.06
CA ARG A 94 -15.12 -5.94 26.69
C ARG A 94 -16.63 -6.07 26.87
#